data_AF-A0A3P7RZG2-F1
#
_entry.id   AF-A0A3P7RZG2-F1
#
_cell.length_a   1.000
_cell.length_b   1.000
_cell.length_c   1.000
_cell.angle_alpha   90.00
_cell.angle_beta   90.00
_cell.angle_gamma   90.00
#
_symmetry.space_group_name_H-M   'P 1'
#
loop_
_entity.id
_entity.type
_entity.pdbx_description
1 polymer ?
#
loop_
_entity_poly.entity_id
_entity_poly.type
_entity_poly.pdbx_seq_one_letter_code
_entity_poly.pdbx_strand_id
1 'polypeptide(L)'
;MELKIKRKAFIECCDFLVAIIKTGQYEFERGEFLSTEIKDSELLGSFSIRPFNSGKSRSLRELDPEDLDQLVSITGLVIRLSTLIPEMMRAEFRCAVCGAMSSVVCERGRVAEPSACVRCHAAHTAQLQHNRCLFVDKQLIKLQEAPESMPASQTPHTVALYAHEDLVDKVKPGDRVCVTGIYRAVPLKLSNRMRTLKSVYKTYIDVLHFRKELSGHLLVEEEDSVPEQVDENEDVSPGILRQLTKERIEQIIALSKKPDLYERLASAIAPSIYENEDVKKGILLQVS
;
A
#
# COMPACT_ATOMS: atom_id res chain seq x y z
N MET A 1 15.77 -8.53 -25.61
CA MET A 1 14.55 -9.27 -26.03
C MET A 1 13.70 -9.68 -24.83
N GLU A 2 14.32 -9.97 -23.67
CA GLU A 2 13.68 -10.30 -22.39
C GLU A 2 12.72 -9.23 -21.84
N LEU A 3 13.04 -7.93 -21.97
CA LEU A 3 12.16 -6.84 -21.52
C LEU A 3 10.83 -6.76 -22.28
N LYS A 4 10.80 -7.17 -23.56
CA LYS A 4 9.56 -7.22 -24.37
C LYS A 4 8.67 -8.40 -23.98
N ILE A 5 9.27 -9.52 -23.59
CA ILE A 5 8.55 -10.72 -23.12
C ILE A 5 7.95 -10.44 -21.73
N LYS A 6 8.70 -9.82 -20.82
CA LYS A 6 8.21 -9.37 -19.50
C LYS A 6 7.03 -8.41 -19.61
N ARG A 7 7.07 -7.43 -20.53
CA ARG A 7 5.94 -6.51 -20.76
C ARG A 7 4.70 -7.20 -21.32
N LYS A 8 4.86 -8.17 -22.22
CA LYS A 8 3.73 -8.85 -22.87
C LYS A 8 2.97 -9.77 -21.89
N ALA A 9 3.70 -10.53 -21.08
CA ALA A 9 3.11 -11.34 -20.01
C ALA A 9 2.44 -10.47 -18.92
N PHE A 10 2.99 -9.29 -18.63
CA PHE A 10 2.42 -8.35 -17.66
C PHE A 10 1.11 -7.70 -18.15
N ILE A 11 1.03 -7.38 -19.45
CA ILE A 11 -0.18 -6.79 -20.06
C ILE A 11 -1.31 -7.83 -20.13
N GLU A 12 -1.01 -9.05 -20.58
CA GLU A 12 -2.02 -10.12 -20.68
C GLU A 12 -2.56 -10.56 -19.30
N CYS A 13 -1.73 -10.54 -18.26
CA CYS A 13 -2.15 -10.84 -16.88
C CYS A 13 -2.98 -9.68 -16.26
N CYS A 14 -2.64 -8.42 -16.56
CA CYS A 14 -3.43 -7.26 -16.16
C CYS A 14 -4.82 -7.25 -16.80
N ASP A 15 -4.93 -7.59 -18.08
CA ASP A 15 -6.22 -7.65 -18.78
C ASP A 15 -7.12 -8.77 -18.21
N PHE A 16 -6.53 -9.90 -17.83
CA PHE A 16 -7.23 -11.01 -17.16
C PHE A 16 -7.71 -10.63 -15.75
N LEU A 17 -6.93 -9.87 -14.99
CA LEU A 17 -7.30 -9.41 -13.65
C LEU A 17 -8.34 -8.29 -13.65
N VAL A 18 -8.28 -7.37 -14.61
CA VAL A 18 -9.34 -6.37 -14.82
C VAL A 18 -10.67 -7.07 -15.16
N ALA A 19 -10.64 -8.21 -15.85
CA ALA A 19 -11.83 -9.02 -16.09
C ALA A 19 -12.35 -9.70 -14.80
N ILE A 20 -11.47 -10.30 -13.99
CA ILE A 20 -11.84 -10.94 -12.71
C ILE A 20 -12.41 -9.94 -11.69
N ILE A 21 -11.84 -8.73 -11.62
CA ILE A 21 -12.29 -7.65 -10.73
C ILE A 21 -13.66 -7.10 -11.16
N LYS A 22 -14.00 -7.14 -12.46
CA LYS A 22 -15.29 -6.67 -12.98
C LYS A 22 -16.42 -7.69 -12.82
N THR A 23 -16.13 -8.98 -12.74
CA THR A 23 -17.16 -10.04 -12.72
C THR A 23 -17.55 -10.53 -11.33
N GLY A 24 -16.80 -10.19 -10.27
CA GLY A 24 -17.19 -10.47 -8.89
C GLY A 24 -17.37 -11.94 -8.53
N GLN A 25 -16.98 -12.86 -9.42
CA GLN A 25 -17.10 -14.31 -9.22
C GLN A 25 -15.71 -14.92 -8.97
N TYR A 26 -15.50 -15.34 -7.73
CA TYR A 26 -14.39 -16.20 -7.34
C TYR A 26 -14.73 -17.67 -7.64
N GLU A 27 -14.89 -18.02 -8.91
CA GLU A 27 -14.93 -19.43 -9.32
C GLU A 27 -13.69 -19.75 -10.15
N PHE A 28 -12.74 -20.39 -9.49
CA PHE A 28 -11.50 -20.88 -10.08
C PHE A 28 -11.81 -22.21 -10.79
N GLU A 29 -12.43 -22.16 -11.96
CA GLU A 29 -12.47 -23.32 -12.85
C GLU A 29 -11.15 -23.38 -13.63
N ARG A 30 -10.38 -24.42 -13.34
CA ARG A 30 -9.19 -24.81 -14.11
C ARG A 30 -9.61 -25.10 -15.55
N GLY A 31 -9.52 -24.10 -16.42
CA GLY A 31 -9.76 -24.21 -17.86
C GLY A 31 -8.58 -23.68 -18.66
N GLU A 32 -7.69 -24.60 -19.01
CA GLU A 32 -6.77 -24.62 -20.17
C GLU A 32 -6.55 -23.31 -20.94
N PHE A 33 -5.50 -22.53 -20.62
CA PHE A 33 -4.88 -21.64 -21.61
C PHE A 33 -3.35 -21.60 -21.49
N LEU A 34 -2.73 -22.19 -22.52
CA LEU A 34 -1.36 -22.06 -23.01
C LEU A 34 -0.22 -22.54 -22.09
N SER A 35 0.00 -23.85 -22.19
CA SER A 35 1.29 -24.51 -22.03
C SER A 35 2.34 -23.91 -22.98
N THR A 36 3.07 -22.90 -22.51
CA THR A 36 4.48 -22.73 -22.89
C THR A 36 5.28 -22.89 -21.62
N GLU A 37 6.01 -23.99 -21.54
CA GLU A 37 6.91 -24.35 -20.45
C GLU A 37 7.95 -23.24 -20.25
N ILE A 38 7.65 -22.29 -19.38
CA ILE A 38 8.65 -21.48 -18.72
C ILE A 38 9.27 -22.42 -17.69
N LYS A 39 10.57 -22.70 -17.79
CA LYS A 39 11.27 -23.54 -16.81
C LYS A 39 11.14 -22.87 -15.43
N ASP A 40 10.27 -23.44 -14.60
CA ASP A 40 9.79 -22.94 -13.30
C ASP A 40 10.86 -22.93 -12.18
N SER A 41 12.16 -22.92 -12.50
CA SER A 41 13.22 -23.08 -11.49
C SER A 41 13.82 -21.77 -10.97
N GLU A 42 13.47 -20.59 -11.50
CA GLU A 42 14.13 -19.32 -11.12
C GLU A 42 13.18 -18.10 -10.94
N LEU A 43 11.86 -18.32 -10.81
CA LEU A 43 10.94 -17.24 -10.38
C LEU A 43 10.92 -17.16 -8.85
N LEU A 44 11.99 -16.59 -8.29
CA LEU A 44 12.28 -16.52 -6.85
C LEU A 44 11.41 -15.54 -6.02
N GLY A 45 10.19 -15.22 -6.46
CA GLY A 45 9.30 -14.34 -5.69
C GLY A 45 7.86 -14.32 -6.20
N SER A 46 6.91 -14.33 -5.28
CA SER A 46 5.51 -14.03 -5.58
C SER A 46 5.39 -12.59 -6.06
N PHE A 47 4.81 -12.38 -7.24
CA PHE A 47 4.55 -11.04 -7.75
C PHE A 47 3.26 -10.48 -7.13
N SER A 48 3.34 -9.29 -6.54
CA SER A 48 2.15 -8.54 -6.10
C SER A 48 1.73 -7.53 -7.17
N ILE A 49 0.44 -7.51 -7.50
CA ILE A 49 -0.14 -6.57 -8.46
C ILE A 49 -0.85 -5.48 -7.66
N ARG A 50 -0.48 -4.23 -7.93
CA ARG A 50 -1.03 -3.05 -7.24
C ARG A 50 -1.84 -2.21 -8.24
N PRO A 51 -3.12 -2.56 -8.48
CA PRO A 51 -3.95 -1.75 -9.34
C PRO A 51 -4.11 -0.37 -8.70
N PHE A 52 -3.90 0.67 -9.50
CA PHE A 52 -4.03 2.05 -9.08
C PHE A 52 -5.06 2.75 -9.97
N ASN A 53 -5.61 3.85 -9.47
CA ASN A 53 -6.54 4.72 -10.21
C ASN A 53 -7.81 3.99 -10.66
N SER A 54 -8.60 3.51 -9.70
CA SER A 54 -10.02 3.30 -9.98
C SER A 54 -10.62 4.67 -10.28
N GLY A 55 -11.24 4.87 -11.44
CA GLY A 55 -11.70 6.19 -11.91
C GLY A 55 -12.78 6.87 -11.06
N LYS A 56 -13.02 6.40 -9.83
CA LYS A 56 -13.94 6.93 -8.83
C LYS A 56 -13.12 7.24 -7.57
N SER A 57 -12.43 8.37 -7.54
CA SER A 57 -11.96 8.92 -6.26
C SER A 57 -13.18 9.39 -5.48
N ARG A 58 -13.52 8.71 -4.40
CA ARG A 58 -14.70 9.00 -3.56
C ARG A 58 -14.28 9.74 -2.30
N SER A 59 -15.14 10.65 -1.84
CA SER A 59 -15.01 11.20 -0.49
C SER A 59 -15.37 10.12 0.54
N LEU A 60 -14.80 10.19 1.74
CA LEU A 60 -15.06 9.19 2.79
C LEU A 60 -16.54 9.16 3.24
N ARG A 61 -17.29 10.25 2.98
CA ARG A 61 -18.73 10.37 3.28
C ARG A 61 -19.62 9.71 2.23
N GLU A 62 -19.15 9.63 0.99
CA GLU A 62 -19.85 9.03 -0.15
C GLU A 62 -19.65 7.51 -0.23
N LEU A 63 -19.15 6.87 0.84
CA LEU A 63 -19.02 5.42 0.89
C LEU A 63 -20.37 4.77 1.18
N ASP A 64 -21.04 4.38 0.10
CA ASP A 64 -22.34 3.71 0.14
C ASP A 64 -22.18 2.20 0.39
N PRO A 65 -23.23 1.53 0.91
CA PRO A 65 -23.23 0.08 1.06
C PRO A 65 -23.17 -0.67 -0.29
N GLU A 66 -23.47 -0.01 -1.41
CA GLU A 66 -23.35 -0.58 -2.75
C GLU A 66 -21.89 -0.82 -3.17
N ASP A 67 -20.95 -0.05 -2.58
CA ASP A 67 -19.52 -0.17 -2.85
C ASP A 67 -18.84 -1.27 -2.02
N LEU A 68 -19.61 -2.06 -1.25
CA LEU A 68 -19.08 -3.20 -0.51
C LEU A 68 -18.47 -4.24 -1.46
N ASP A 69 -17.30 -4.75 -1.06
CA ASP A 69 -16.47 -5.69 -1.81
C ASP A 69 -15.99 -5.17 -3.19
N GLN A 70 -16.10 -3.87 -3.44
CA GLN A 70 -15.56 -3.22 -4.65
C GLN A 70 -14.24 -2.48 -4.37
N LEU A 71 -13.50 -2.20 -5.45
CA LEU A 71 -12.33 -1.33 -5.42
C LEU A 71 -12.75 0.13 -5.27
N VAL A 72 -12.22 0.78 -4.24
CA VAL A 72 -12.46 2.20 -3.96
C VAL A 72 -11.11 2.91 -3.82
N SER A 73 -11.04 4.13 -4.35
CA SER A 73 -9.93 5.04 -4.16
C SER A 73 -10.39 6.20 -3.27
N ILE A 74 -9.73 6.38 -2.12
CA ILE A 74 -10.02 7.48 -1.18
C ILE A 74 -8.77 8.30 -0.90
N THR A 75 -8.96 9.59 -0.64
CA THR A 75 -7.87 10.51 -0.31
C THR A 75 -8.02 11.00 1.13
N GLY A 76 -6.91 11.16 1.82
CA GLY A 76 -6.95 11.62 3.20
C GLY A 76 -5.59 11.76 3.87
N LEU A 77 -5.65 12.19 5.13
CA LEU A 77 -4.50 12.37 5.99
C LEU A 77 -4.35 11.18 6.94
N VAL A 78 -3.15 10.64 7.07
CA VAL A 78 -2.89 9.62 8.09
C VAL A 78 -2.76 10.25 9.47
N ILE A 79 -3.61 9.83 10.41
CA ILE A 79 -3.60 10.32 11.79
C ILE A 79 -2.62 9.52 12.64
N ARG A 80 -2.72 8.18 12.56
CA ARG A 80 -1.97 7.27 13.42
C ARG A 80 -1.84 5.89 12.79
N LEU A 81 -0.76 5.22 13.18
CA LEU A 81 -0.44 3.84 12.86
C LEU A 81 -0.52 3.00 14.15
N SER A 82 -0.93 1.74 14.03
CA SER A 82 -0.71 0.76 15.08
C SER A 82 0.69 0.17 14.98
N THR A 83 1.12 -0.52 16.04
CA THR A 83 2.23 -1.46 15.95
C THR A 83 1.89 -2.59 14.96
N LEU A 84 2.92 -3.33 14.53
CA LEU A 84 2.77 -4.52 13.71
C LEU A 84 1.98 -5.59 14.47
N ILE A 85 0.99 -6.16 13.80
CA ILE A 85 0.13 -7.22 14.32
C ILE A 85 0.39 -8.47 13.44
N PRO A 86 0.94 -9.55 14.00
CA PRO A 86 1.16 -10.78 13.22
C PRO A 86 -0.16 -11.50 12.97
N GLU A 87 -0.47 -11.78 11.70
CA GLU A 87 -1.60 -12.60 11.26
C GLU A 87 -1.09 -13.98 10.83
N MET A 88 -1.66 -15.05 11.37
CA MET A 88 -1.23 -16.42 11.06
C MET A 88 -1.71 -16.85 9.67
N MET A 89 -0.77 -17.22 8.79
CA MET A 89 -1.06 -17.72 7.44
C MET A 89 -1.06 -19.26 7.40
N ARG A 90 -0.11 -19.89 8.09
CA ARG A 90 0.02 -21.36 8.14
C ARG A 90 0.23 -21.80 9.58
N ALA A 91 -0.64 -22.68 10.05
CA ALA A 91 -0.56 -23.29 11.37
C ALA A 91 0.23 -24.61 11.28
N GLU A 92 1.18 -24.81 12.19
CA GLU A 92 1.86 -26.08 12.38
C GLU A 92 1.39 -26.77 13.64
N PHE A 93 0.95 -28.02 13.49
CA PHE A 93 0.52 -28.88 14.60
C PHE A 93 1.51 -30.01 14.81
N ARG A 94 1.70 -30.38 16.07
CA ARG A 94 2.50 -31.53 16.52
C ARG A 94 1.58 -32.53 17.21
N CYS A 95 1.64 -33.80 16.83
CA CYS A 95 0.94 -34.87 17.55
C CYS A 95 1.61 -35.14 18.90
N ALA A 96 0.83 -35.19 19.99
CA ALA A 96 1.32 -35.50 21.33
C ALA A 96 1.84 -36.94 21.51
N VAL A 97 1.29 -37.90 20.74
CA VAL A 97 1.63 -39.33 20.88
C VAL A 97 2.86 -39.71 20.06
N CYS A 98 2.84 -39.43 18.75
CA CYS A 98 3.90 -39.88 17.83
C CYS A 98 4.87 -38.77 17.40
N GLY A 99 4.63 -37.51 17.79
CA GLY A 99 5.47 -36.37 17.42
C GLY A 99 5.41 -35.96 15.94
N ALA A 100 4.53 -36.56 15.12
CA ALA A 100 4.39 -36.18 13.72
C ALA A 100 3.89 -34.74 13.58
N MET A 101 4.49 -34.01 12.63
CA MET A 101 4.11 -32.63 12.31
C MET A 101 3.10 -32.63 11.16
N SER A 102 2.10 -31.78 11.25
CA SER A 102 1.11 -31.54 10.20
C SER A 102 0.86 -30.05 10.06
N SER A 103 0.95 -29.54 8.83
CA SER A 103 0.72 -28.13 8.55
C SER A 103 -0.62 -27.89 7.88
N VAL A 104 -1.37 -26.90 8.34
CA VAL A 104 -2.68 -26.52 7.79
C VAL A 104 -2.64 -25.04 7.42
N VAL A 105 -3.10 -24.70 6.22
CA VAL A 105 -3.22 -23.29 5.78
C VAL A 105 -4.46 -22.67 6.42
N CYS A 106 -4.33 -21.43 6.89
CA CYS A 106 -5.43 -20.71 7.51
C CYS A 106 -6.29 -20.07 6.41
N GLU A 107 -7.56 -20.48 6.33
CA GLU A 107 -8.51 -19.91 5.37
C GLU A 107 -9.45 -18.95 6.09
N ARG A 108 -9.56 -17.71 5.58
CA ARG A 108 -10.50 -16.68 6.06
C ARG A 108 -10.47 -16.46 7.58
N GLY A 109 -9.28 -16.51 8.19
CA GLY A 109 -9.06 -16.28 9.62
C GLY A 109 -9.55 -17.41 10.54
N ARG A 110 -9.84 -18.60 10.01
CA ARG A 110 -10.13 -19.80 10.81
C ARG A 110 -9.01 -20.80 10.67
N VAL A 111 -8.50 -21.27 11.81
CA VAL A 111 -7.55 -22.36 11.88
C VAL A 111 -8.34 -23.65 12.10
N ALA A 112 -8.35 -24.54 11.11
CA ALA A 112 -8.95 -25.86 11.25
C ALA A 112 -7.94 -26.80 11.92
N GLU A 113 -8.27 -27.29 13.11
CA GLU A 113 -7.47 -28.30 13.79
C GLU A 113 -7.68 -29.67 13.13
N PRO A 114 -6.61 -30.43 12.82
CA PRO A 114 -6.76 -31.76 12.26
C PRO A 114 -7.37 -32.71 13.29
N SER A 115 -8.47 -33.39 12.93
CA SER A 115 -9.23 -34.26 13.83
C SER A 115 -8.45 -35.50 14.28
N ALA A 116 -7.54 -36.01 13.45
CA ALA A 116 -6.71 -37.17 13.75
C ALA A 116 -5.30 -37.01 13.17
N CYS A 117 -4.33 -37.65 13.81
CA CYS A 117 -2.95 -37.68 13.33
C CYS A 117 -2.82 -38.54 12.06
N VAL A 118 -2.05 -38.05 11.08
CA VAL A 118 -1.77 -38.76 9.81
C VAL A 118 -1.01 -40.08 10.03
N ARG A 119 -0.21 -40.20 11.09
CA ARG A 119 0.65 -41.37 11.33
C ARG A 119 0.05 -42.40 12.29
N CYS A 120 -0.42 -41.96 13.46
CA CYS A 120 -0.90 -42.88 14.51
C CYS A 120 -2.43 -42.95 14.63
N HIS A 121 -3.17 -42.19 13.82
CA HIS A 121 -4.64 -42.12 13.83
C HIS A 121 -5.28 -41.77 15.19
N ALA A 122 -4.49 -41.30 16.16
CA ALA A 122 -5.00 -40.85 17.44
C ALA A 122 -5.80 -39.55 17.26
N ALA A 123 -7.07 -39.58 17.65
CA ALA A 123 -7.99 -38.45 17.54
C ALA A 123 -7.66 -37.35 18.55
N HIS A 124 -7.84 -36.09 18.16
CA HIS A 124 -7.69 -34.91 19.04
C HIS A 124 -6.36 -34.84 19.79
N THR A 125 -5.26 -35.24 19.14
CA THR A 125 -3.91 -35.22 19.71
C THR A 125 -3.03 -34.09 19.16
N ALA A 126 -3.60 -33.20 18.34
CA ALA A 126 -2.88 -32.13 17.68
C ALA A 126 -2.63 -30.96 18.65
N GLN A 127 -1.37 -30.60 18.86
CA GLN A 127 -0.98 -29.43 19.62
C GLN A 127 -0.41 -28.37 18.69
N LEU A 128 -0.94 -27.16 18.74
CA LEU A 128 -0.47 -26.05 17.92
C LEU A 128 0.93 -25.61 18.38
N GLN A 129 1.89 -25.66 17.47
CA GLN A 129 3.26 -25.19 17.71
C GLN A 129 3.42 -23.77 17.16
N HIS A 130 3.03 -22.77 17.97
CA HIS A 130 3.05 -21.35 17.59
C HIS A 130 4.39 -20.89 16.99
N ASN A 131 5.53 -21.31 17.56
CA ASN A 131 6.87 -20.91 17.10
C ASN A 131 7.24 -21.35 15.68
N ARG A 132 6.54 -22.36 15.12
CA ARG A 132 6.79 -22.83 13.75
C ARG A 132 5.70 -22.41 12.77
N CYS A 133 4.68 -21.70 13.24
CA CYS A 133 3.66 -21.16 12.37
C CYS A 133 4.25 -20.04 11.51
N LEU A 134 3.71 -19.89 10.30
CA LEU A 134 4.05 -18.76 9.44
C LEU A 134 3.09 -17.61 9.73
N PHE A 135 3.66 -16.45 9.99
CA PHE A 135 2.94 -15.21 10.27
C PHE A 135 3.24 -14.20 9.16
N VAL A 136 2.24 -13.38 8.87
CA VAL A 136 2.28 -12.27 7.93
C VAL A 136 2.02 -10.98 8.71
N ASP A 137 2.74 -9.92 8.36
CA ASP A 137 2.60 -8.64 9.01
C ASP A 137 1.33 -7.92 8.54
N LYS A 138 0.57 -7.42 9.52
CA LYS A 138 -0.62 -6.59 9.32
C LYS A 138 -0.51 -5.33 10.16
N GLN A 139 -0.89 -4.20 9.58
CA GLN A 139 -0.89 -2.91 10.28
C GLN A 139 -2.26 -2.24 10.17
N LEU A 140 -2.75 -1.69 11.28
CA LEU A 140 -3.97 -0.89 11.32
C LEU A 140 -3.61 0.60 11.20
N ILE A 141 -4.12 1.24 10.17
CA ILE A 141 -3.90 2.66 9.88
C ILE A 141 -5.22 3.41 10.03
N LYS A 142 -5.21 4.56 10.70
CA LYS A 142 -6.37 5.45 10.74
C LYS A 142 -6.17 6.63 9.80
N LEU A 143 -7.06 6.74 8.83
CA LEU A 143 -7.08 7.83 7.85
C LEU A 143 -8.25 8.77 8.13
N GLN A 144 -7.99 10.06 8.00
CA GLN A 144 -8.96 11.15 8.10
C GLN A 144 -9.25 11.73 6.72
N GLU A 145 -10.47 12.21 6.51
CA GLU A 145 -10.79 13.02 5.33
C GLU A 145 -9.83 14.19 5.12
N ALA A 146 -9.51 14.48 3.86
CA ALA A 146 -8.78 15.68 3.50
C ALA A 146 -9.63 16.94 3.80
N PRO A 147 -9.03 18.03 4.31
CA PRO A 147 -9.76 19.24 4.68
C PRO A 147 -10.46 19.91 3.49
N GLU A 148 -9.94 19.72 2.28
CA GLU A 148 -10.52 20.24 1.03
C GLU A 148 -11.85 19.57 0.67
N SER A 149 -12.01 18.30 1.06
CA SER A 149 -13.22 17.51 0.83
C SER A 149 -14.26 17.65 1.95
N MET A 150 -13.96 18.47 2.96
CA MET A 150 -14.74 18.56 4.19
C MET A 150 -15.82 19.66 4.07
N PRO A 151 -17.11 19.34 4.33
CA PRO A 151 -18.15 20.36 4.38
C PRO A 151 -17.94 21.29 5.58
N ALA A 152 -18.23 22.58 5.41
CA ALA A 152 -18.14 23.55 6.48
C ALA A 152 -19.04 23.12 7.66
N SER A 153 -18.49 23.16 8.89
CA SER A 153 -19.21 22.94 10.15
C SER A 153 -19.47 21.49 10.60
N GLN A 154 -18.86 20.46 10.01
CA GLN A 154 -18.90 19.09 10.56
C GLN A 154 -17.56 18.67 11.17
N THR A 155 -17.51 17.55 11.89
CA THR A 155 -16.24 16.94 12.28
C THR A 155 -15.75 16.00 11.15
N PRO A 156 -14.44 15.87 10.95
CA PRO A 156 -13.89 15.03 9.90
C PRO A 156 -14.13 13.55 10.24
N HIS A 157 -14.56 12.77 9.25
CA HIS A 157 -14.74 11.33 9.47
C HIS A 157 -13.38 10.62 9.43
N THR A 158 -13.33 9.47 10.11
CA THR A 158 -12.14 8.61 10.13
C THR A 158 -12.51 7.21 9.72
N VAL A 159 -11.65 6.57 8.94
CA VAL A 159 -11.79 5.18 8.50
C VAL A 159 -10.56 4.39 8.88
N ALA A 160 -10.79 3.11 9.19
CA ALA A 160 -9.76 2.14 9.46
C ALA A 160 -9.31 1.48 8.16
N LEU A 161 -8.00 1.44 7.95
CA LEU A 161 -7.35 0.76 6.84
C LEU A 161 -6.48 -0.37 7.40
N TYR A 162 -6.41 -1.49 6.70
CA TYR A 162 -5.43 -2.53 6.99
C TYR A 162 -4.41 -2.61 5.84
N ALA A 163 -3.14 -2.50 6.19
CA ALA A 163 -2.03 -2.76 5.28
C ALA A 163 -1.45 -4.15 5.58
N HIS A 164 -1.01 -4.83 4.51
CA HIS A 164 -0.47 -6.18 4.55
C HIS A 164 0.95 -6.21 3.95
N GLU A 165 1.80 -7.07 4.51
CA GLU A 165 3.14 -7.38 3.98
C GLU A 165 3.95 -6.12 3.61
N ASP A 166 4.31 -5.96 2.33
CA ASP A 166 5.16 -4.89 1.82
C ASP A 166 4.61 -3.46 2.00
N LEU A 167 3.31 -3.33 2.28
CA LEU A 167 2.64 -2.04 2.44
C LEU A 167 2.69 -1.51 3.88
N VAL A 168 3.16 -2.34 4.80
CA VAL A 168 3.38 -2.00 6.20
C VAL A 168 4.49 -0.94 6.33
N ASP A 169 4.31 0.04 7.23
CA ASP A 169 5.25 1.13 7.52
C ASP A 169 5.65 2.03 6.33
N LYS A 170 4.99 1.89 5.18
CA LYS A 170 5.21 2.76 4.01
C LYS A 170 4.72 4.18 4.18
N VAL A 171 3.72 4.39 5.03
CA VAL A 171 3.09 5.70 5.28
C VAL A 171 3.38 6.15 6.71
N LYS A 172 3.63 7.44 6.92
CA LYS A 172 3.88 8.04 8.23
C LYS A 172 2.68 8.88 8.69
N PRO A 173 2.50 9.09 10.01
CA PRO A 173 1.51 10.04 10.52
C PRO A 173 1.79 11.45 9.98
N GLY A 174 0.77 12.12 9.45
CA GLY A 174 0.88 13.43 8.81
C GLY A 174 0.99 13.39 7.29
N ASP A 175 1.19 12.22 6.69
CA ASP A 175 1.24 12.08 5.23
C ASP A 175 -0.16 12.23 4.62
N ARG A 176 -0.24 12.95 3.50
CA ARG A 176 -1.41 12.98 2.62
C ARG A 176 -1.29 11.83 1.62
N VAL A 177 -2.24 10.92 1.65
CA VAL A 177 -2.20 9.71 0.81
C VAL A 177 -3.52 9.46 0.10
N CYS A 178 -3.40 9.05 -1.16
CA CYS A 178 -4.44 8.38 -1.91
C CYS A 178 -4.30 6.88 -1.68
N VAL A 179 -5.32 6.26 -1.09
CA VAL A 179 -5.37 4.83 -0.80
C VAL A 179 -6.30 4.17 -1.79
N THR A 180 -5.82 3.12 -2.46
CA THR A 180 -6.67 2.23 -3.26
C THR A 180 -6.78 0.90 -2.55
N GLY A 181 -8.01 0.44 -2.35
CA GLY A 181 -8.29 -0.78 -1.59
C GLY A 181 -9.71 -1.30 -1.78
N ILE A 182 -10.01 -2.41 -1.13
CA ILE A 182 -11.32 -3.06 -1.18
C ILE A 182 -12.11 -2.65 0.06
N TYR A 183 -13.33 -2.14 -0.12
CA TYR A 183 -14.19 -1.77 1.01
C TYR A 183 -14.86 -3.01 1.59
N ARG A 184 -14.59 -3.32 2.86
CA ARG A 184 -15.08 -4.54 3.52
C ARG A 184 -15.89 -4.24 4.77
N ALA A 185 -16.86 -5.10 5.04
CA ALA A 185 -17.67 -5.10 6.23
C ALA A 185 -17.45 -6.37 7.06
N VAL A 186 -17.22 -6.23 8.36
CA VAL A 186 -17.09 -7.37 9.30
C VAL A 186 -18.17 -7.29 10.39
N PRO A 187 -18.85 -8.41 10.68
CA PRO A 187 -19.89 -8.44 11.69
C PRO A 187 -19.31 -8.25 13.09
N LEU A 188 -20.02 -7.51 13.93
CA LEU A 188 -19.67 -7.33 15.33
C LEU A 188 -20.42 -8.34 16.21
N LYS A 189 -19.76 -8.90 17.22
CA LYS A 189 -20.42 -9.73 18.23
C LYS A 189 -21.13 -8.86 19.27
N LEU A 190 -22.28 -9.30 19.78
CA LEU A 190 -23.03 -8.56 20.79
C LEU A 190 -22.29 -8.53 22.15
N SER A 191 -21.71 -9.68 22.50
CA SER A 191 -20.85 -9.87 23.66
C SER A 191 -19.77 -10.88 23.28
N ASN A 192 -18.59 -10.79 23.88
CA ASN A 192 -17.50 -11.71 23.56
C ASN A 192 -17.81 -13.16 23.96
N ARG A 193 -18.74 -13.36 24.92
CA ARG A 193 -19.14 -14.69 25.40
C ARG A 193 -20.23 -15.35 24.54
N MET A 194 -21.02 -14.56 23.82
CA MET A 194 -22.19 -15.07 23.10
C MET A 194 -21.95 -15.02 21.59
N ARG A 195 -22.42 -16.04 20.87
CA ARG A 195 -22.24 -16.15 19.41
C ARG A 195 -23.19 -15.26 18.61
N THR A 196 -24.10 -14.55 19.27
CA THR A 196 -25.06 -13.66 18.62
C THR A 196 -24.36 -12.45 18.00
N LEU A 197 -24.62 -12.25 16.70
CA LEU A 197 -24.08 -11.15 15.92
C LEU A 197 -25.00 -9.93 15.99
N LYS A 198 -24.41 -8.74 15.87
CA LYS A 198 -25.14 -7.48 15.66
C LYS A 198 -25.50 -7.35 14.18
N SER A 199 -26.64 -6.71 13.91
CA SER A 199 -27.04 -6.34 12.55
C SER A 199 -26.17 -5.23 11.96
N VAL A 200 -25.53 -4.41 12.81
CA VAL A 200 -24.61 -3.35 12.39
C VAL A 200 -23.21 -3.91 12.21
N TYR A 201 -22.69 -3.79 10.99
CA TYR A 201 -21.35 -4.21 10.62
C TYR A 201 -20.37 -3.06 10.82
N LYS A 202 -19.12 -3.41 11.14
CA LYS A 202 -18.02 -2.45 11.14
C LYS A 202 -17.32 -2.52 9.80
N THR A 203 -17.08 -1.37 9.20
CA THR A 203 -16.39 -1.29 7.91
C THR A 203 -14.92 -0.93 8.08
N TYR A 204 -14.11 -1.36 7.12
CA TYR A 204 -12.71 -0.99 6.96
C TYR A 204 -12.33 -1.17 5.49
N ILE A 205 -11.20 -0.61 5.09
CA ILE A 205 -10.66 -0.81 3.74
C ILE A 205 -9.40 -1.67 3.84
N ASP A 206 -9.35 -2.69 3.01
CA ASP A 206 -8.18 -3.54 2.82
C ASP A 206 -7.30 -2.90 1.75
N VAL A 207 -6.08 -2.49 2.10
CA VAL A 207 -5.26 -1.65 1.22
C VAL A 207 -4.48 -2.49 0.22
N LEU A 208 -4.57 -2.11 -1.05
CA LEU A 208 -3.78 -2.69 -2.14
C LEU A 208 -2.64 -1.76 -2.59
N HIS A 209 -2.84 -0.46 -2.52
CA HIS A 209 -1.85 0.52 -2.97
C HIS A 209 -1.98 1.84 -2.21
N PHE A 210 -0.82 2.40 -1.85
CA PHE A 210 -0.66 3.76 -1.37
C PHE A 210 0.00 4.60 -2.45
N ARG A 211 -0.52 5.82 -2.64
CA ARG A 211 0.13 6.89 -3.39
C ARG A 211 0.22 8.10 -2.49
N LYS A 212 1.44 8.56 -2.21
CA LYS A 212 1.63 9.80 -1.47
C LYS A 212 1.36 10.98 -2.39
N GLU A 213 0.50 11.90 -1.95
CA GLU A 213 0.41 13.21 -2.58
C GLU A 213 1.48 14.07 -1.95
N LEU A 214 2.50 14.39 -2.75
CA LEU A 214 3.52 15.33 -2.34
C LEU A 214 2.87 16.70 -2.24
N SER A 215 2.63 17.14 -1.00
CA SER A 215 2.27 18.53 -0.74
C SER A 215 3.38 19.41 -1.30
N GLY A 216 3.05 20.28 -2.26
CA GLY A 216 3.95 21.11 -3.05
C GLY A 216 4.75 22.18 -2.29
N HIS A 217 5.29 21.86 -1.11
CA HIS A 217 6.25 22.69 -0.40
C HIS A 217 7.60 21.97 -0.34
N LEU A 218 8.41 22.26 -1.37
CA LEU A 218 9.80 21.83 -1.58
C LEU A 218 9.95 20.32 -1.83
N LEU A 219 10.50 20.02 -3.00
CA LEU A 219 10.67 18.69 -3.58
C LEU A 219 11.25 17.69 -2.58
N VAL A 220 10.39 16.82 -2.04
CA VAL A 220 10.78 15.53 -1.49
C VAL A 220 9.94 14.49 -2.22
N GLU A 221 10.35 14.13 -3.44
CA GLU A 221 9.75 12.97 -4.10
C GLU A 221 10.48 11.71 -3.63
N GLU A 222 10.08 11.15 -2.49
CA GLU A 222 10.36 9.75 -2.21
C GLU A 222 9.30 8.91 -2.92
N GLU A 223 9.67 8.17 -3.98
CA GLU A 223 9.29 6.77 -4.14
C GLU A 223 10.02 6.06 -5.31
N ASP A 224 10.64 4.93 -4.93
CA ASP A 224 10.77 3.67 -5.68
C ASP A 224 11.14 3.75 -7.17
N SER A 225 12.42 4.00 -7.45
CA SER A 225 13.07 3.47 -8.66
C SER A 225 14.25 2.58 -8.30
N VAL A 226 14.26 1.42 -8.95
CA VAL A 226 15.27 0.35 -8.89
C VAL A 226 16.68 0.95 -8.95
N PRO A 227 17.63 0.52 -8.10
CA PRO A 227 18.99 1.04 -8.17
C PRO A 227 19.67 0.50 -9.42
N GLU A 228 19.75 1.30 -10.48
CA GLU A 228 20.80 1.12 -11.47
C GLU A 228 22.12 1.62 -10.86
N GLN A 229 23.09 0.71 -10.85
CA GLN A 229 24.41 0.86 -10.25
C GLN A 229 25.17 2.02 -10.88
N VAL A 230 25.67 2.97 -10.07
CA VAL A 230 26.82 3.80 -10.46
C VAL A 230 27.66 4.15 -9.23
N ASP A 231 28.89 3.63 -9.27
CA ASP A 231 30.16 3.94 -8.61
C ASP A 231 30.19 4.70 -7.26
N GLU A 232 30.80 4.01 -6.29
CA GLU A 232 31.27 4.51 -5.01
C GLU A 232 32.37 5.56 -5.23
N ASN A 233 32.11 6.82 -4.90
CA ASN A 233 33.05 7.82 -4.34
C ASN A 233 32.45 9.23 -4.49
N GLU A 234 31.72 9.71 -3.47
CA GLU A 234 31.65 11.13 -3.07
C GLU A 234 30.66 11.29 -1.89
N ASP A 235 31.15 11.88 -0.79
CA ASP A 235 30.42 12.16 0.46
C ASP A 235 29.35 13.25 0.26
N VAL A 236 28.20 12.91 -0.35
CA VAL A 236 27.03 13.80 -0.41
C VAL A 236 25.76 13.04 -0.03
N SER A 237 25.06 13.58 0.96
CA SER A 237 23.77 13.09 1.51
C SER A 237 22.80 12.58 0.42
N PRO A 238 22.46 11.28 0.40
CA PRO A 238 22.05 10.59 -0.82
C PRO A 238 20.53 10.44 -0.99
N GLY A 239 19.79 11.55 -0.93
CA GLY A 239 18.32 11.52 -1.08
C GLY A 239 17.81 12.29 -2.29
N ILE A 240 18.06 13.60 -2.29
CA ILE A 240 17.33 14.55 -3.15
C ILE A 240 18.01 14.75 -4.52
N LEU A 241 19.34 14.59 -4.60
CA LEU A 241 20.09 14.80 -5.85
C LEU A 241 19.92 13.67 -6.89
N ARG A 242 19.34 12.52 -6.49
CA ARG A 242 19.25 11.33 -7.35
C ARG A 242 18.20 11.41 -8.47
N GLN A 243 17.30 12.40 -8.46
CA GLN A 243 16.22 12.53 -9.43
C GLN A 243 16.38 13.69 -10.43
N LEU A 244 17.43 14.49 -10.30
CA LEU A 244 17.71 15.54 -11.27
C LEU A 244 18.34 14.90 -12.51
N THR A 245 17.62 14.92 -13.63
CA THR A 245 18.19 14.51 -14.92
C THR A 245 19.42 15.35 -15.25
N LYS A 246 20.38 14.78 -15.98
CA LYS A 246 21.60 15.50 -16.40
C LYS A 246 21.27 16.82 -17.11
N GLU A 247 20.24 16.80 -17.95
CA GLU A 247 19.69 18.00 -18.61
C GLU A 247 19.20 19.06 -17.62
N ARG A 248 18.57 18.65 -16.51
CA ARG A 248 18.10 19.58 -15.48
C ARG A 248 19.25 20.22 -14.72
N ILE A 249 20.31 19.46 -14.45
CA ILE A 249 21.54 19.98 -13.82
C ILE A 249 22.20 21.01 -14.73
N GLU A 250 22.32 20.73 -16.03
CA GLU A 250 22.85 21.68 -17.00
C GLU A 250 22.03 22.98 -17.06
N GLN A 251 20.69 22.88 -17.01
CA GLN A 251 19.81 24.05 -16.93
C GLN A 251 20.04 24.86 -15.66
N ILE A 252 20.18 24.21 -14.50
CA ILE A 252 20.45 24.88 -13.22
C ILE A 252 21.80 25.62 -13.29
N ILE A 253 22.85 24.99 -13.83
CA ILE A 253 24.17 25.60 -14.00
C ILE A 253 24.12 26.74 -15.03
N ALA A 254 23.35 26.60 -16.11
CA ALA A 254 23.17 27.66 -17.09
C ALA A 254 22.42 28.86 -16.49
N LEU A 255 21.46 28.63 -15.59
CA LEU A 255 20.75 29.67 -14.86
C LEU A 255 21.67 30.34 -13.82
N SER A 256 22.51 29.59 -13.11
CA SER A 256 23.41 30.14 -12.09
C SER A 256 24.42 31.13 -12.66
N LYS A 257 24.80 30.96 -13.94
CA LYS A 257 25.73 31.85 -14.66
C LYS A 257 25.11 33.19 -15.10
N LYS A 258 23.79 33.39 -14.99
CA LYS A 258 23.15 34.64 -15.42
C LYS A 258 23.35 35.73 -14.36
N PRO A 259 23.73 36.97 -14.75
CA PRO A 259 23.97 38.07 -13.79
C PRO A 259 22.69 38.49 -13.05
N ASP A 260 21.53 38.46 -13.72
CA ASP A 260 20.24 38.89 -13.14
C ASP A 260 19.52 37.75 -12.37
N LEU A 261 20.24 36.69 -11.99
CA LEU A 261 19.64 35.53 -11.32
C LEU A 261 18.94 35.92 -10.03
N TYR A 262 19.58 36.77 -9.22
CA TYR A 262 19.09 37.17 -7.92
C TYR A 262 17.75 37.91 -8.02
N GLU A 263 17.65 38.87 -8.94
CA GLU A 263 16.43 39.63 -9.19
C GLU A 263 15.33 38.76 -9.80
N ARG A 264 15.70 37.87 -10.74
CA ARG A 264 14.75 36.93 -11.34
C ARG A 264 14.15 35.98 -10.33
N LEU A 265 14.96 35.40 -9.44
CA LEU A 265 14.47 34.50 -8.40
C LEU A 265 13.61 35.24 -7.39
N ALA A 266 14.04 36.43 -6.95
CA ALA A 266 13.26 37.26 -6.04
C ALA A 266 11.89 37.64 -6.64
N SER A 267 11.85 38.02 -7.93
CA SER A 267 10.60 38.33 -8.63
C SER A 267 9.66 37.12 -8.77
N ALA A 268 10.22 35.90 -8.85
CA ALA A 268 9.48 34.65 -9.08
C ALA A 268 8.81 34.04 -7.84
N ILE A 269 9.24 34.38 -6.62
CA ILE A 269 8.67 33.82 -5.37
C ILE A 269 7.18 34.17 -5.20
N ALA A 270 6.78 35.38 -5.58
CA ALA A 270 5.42 35.87 -5.46
C ALA A 270 5.08 36.78 -6.66
N PRO A 271 4.71 36.20 -7.82
CA PRO A 271 4.48 36.96 -9.05
C PRO A 271 3.25 37.87 -9.00
N SER A 272 2.33 37.62 -8.06
CA SER A 272 1.11 38.41 -7.86
C SER A 272 1.29 39.67 -7.02
N ILE A 273 2.42 39.82 -6.31
CA ILE A 273 2.71 40.97 -5.44
C ILE A 273 3.71 41.87 -6.14
N TYR A 274 3.39 43.15 -6.36
CA TYR A 274 4.30 44.12 -7.00
C TYR A 274 5.01 45.01 -5.96
N GLU A 275 6.08 45.71 -6.38
CA GLU A 275 6.81 46.79 -5.66
C GLU A 275 7.69 46.40 -4.45
N ASN A 276 7.32 45.40 -3.65
CA ASN A 276 8.08 45.00 -2.45
C ASN A 276 9.24 44.03 -2.74
N GLU A 277 10.24 44.47 -3.51
CA GLU A 277 11.35 43.60 -3.92
C GLU A 277 12.31 43.22 -2.78
N ASP A 278 12.59 44.13 -1.86
CA ASP A 278 13.54 43.87 -0.76
C ASP A 278 13.01 42.80 0.21
N VAL A 279 11.70 42.77 0.43
CA VAL A 279 11.04 41.72 1.22
C VAL A 279 11.15 40.37 0.51
N LYS A 280 10.94 40.33 -0.81
CA LYS A 280 11.09 39.11 -1.61
C LYS A 280 12.54 38.61 -1.64
N LYS A 281 13.51 39.52 -1.75
CA LYS A 281 14.95 39.24 -1.64
C LYS A 281 15.29 38.66 -0.26
N GLY A 282 14.71 39.22 0.81
CA GLY A 282 14.84 38.67 2.17
C GLY A 282 14.26 37.26 2.30
N ILE A 283 13.06 37.02 1.75
CA ILE A 283 12.43 35.68 1.75
C ILE A 283 13.25 34.69 0.92
N LEU A 284 13.80 35.12 -0.22
CA LEU A 284 14.67 34.28 -1.06
C LEU A 284 15.87 33.75 -0.25
N LEU A 285 16.52 34.62 0.52
CA LEU A 285 17.66 34.27 1.36
C LEU A 285 17.29 33.36 2.55
N GLN A 286 16.01 33.31 2.94
CA GLN A 286 15.52 32.40 3.98
C GLN A 286 15.25 30.99 3.43
N VAL A 287 14.90 30.88 2.14
CA VAL A 287 14.56 29.62 1.48
C VAL A 287 15.80 28.93 0.87
N SER A 288 16.82 29.70 0.50
CA SER A 288 18.12 29.21 0.00
C SER A 288 19.00 28.66 1.12
#